data_AF-A0A3C2C4K5-F1
#
_entry.id   AF-A0A3C2C4K5-F1
#
_cell.length_a   1.000
_cell.length_b   1.000
_cell.length_c   1.000
_cell.angle_alpha   90.00
_cell.angle_beta   90.00
_cell.angle_gamma   90.00
#
_symmetry.space_group_name_H-M   'P 1'
#
loop_
_entity.id
_entity.type
_entity.pdbx_description
1 polymer ?
#
loop_
_entity_poly.entity_id
_entity_poly.type
_entity_poly.pdbx_seq_one_letter_code
_entity_poly.pdbx_strand_id
1 'polypeptide(L)'
;TSYYKAIKEVLDELGIAWEIRLEHLLALPGLLVVEEPAEDLETLWPAVEQALGQAVHTLREMRRLEGGRLEEDIRCRVQRIEELNREIENRTPLVTQEYRSRLTQRLQELLPEGIVEPGRLITEVAIFAERSSIAEEVVRIYSHLSQLRLSLEADEAVGRKLDFLIQEINREVNTIASKANDLQISQVVVEVKSEIEKIREQIQNIE
;
A
#
# COMPACT_ATOMS: atom_id res chain seq x y z
N THR A 1 -36.93 -38.10 -40.54
CA THR A 1 -37.91 -39.15 -40.90
C THR A 1 -39.22 -39.04 -40.12
N SER A 2 -39.21 -38.66 -38.83
CA SER A 2 -40.43 -38.53 -38.01
C SER A 2 -41.42 -37.48 -38.53
N TYR A 3 -40.94 -36.31 -38.97
CA TYR A 3 -41.81 -35.27 -39.55
C TYR A 3 -42.54 -35.72 -40.83
N TYR A 4 -41.87 -36.47 -41.72
CA TYR A 4 -42.51 -37.03 -42.92
C TYR A 4 -43.64 -38.00 -42.57
N LYS A 5 -43.42 -38.87 -41.56
CA LYS A 5 -44.45 -39.81 -41.10
C LYS A 5 -45.65 -39.08 -40.50
N ALA A 6 -45.42 -38.09 -39.65
CA ALA A 6 -46.49 -37.30 -39.04
C ALA A 6 -47.33 -36.54 -40.09
N ILE A 7 -46.69 -35.93 -41.10
CA ILE A 7 -47.40 -35.25 -42.20
C ILE A 7 -48.22 -36.26 -43.00
N LYS A 8 -47.67 -37.44 -43.28
CA LYS A 8 -48.37 -38.49 -44.03
C LYS A 8 -49.59 -39.04 -43.28
N GLU A 9 -49.46 -39.28 -41.97
CA GLU A 9 -50.59 -39.72 -41.12
C GLU A 9 -51.75 -38.71 -41.15
N VAL A 10 -51.45 -37.40 -41.06
CA VAL A 10 -52.47 -36.34 -41.15
C VAL A 10 -53.12 -36.29 -42.55
N LEU A 11 -52.35 -36.48 -43.63
CA LEU A 11 -52.89 -36.51 -44.99
C LEU A 11 -53.82 -37.71 -45.21
N ASP A 12 -53.45 -38.87 -44.69
CA ASP A 12 -54.23 -40.11 -44.78
C ASP A 12 -55.54 -40.00 -43.95
N GLU A 13 -55.50 -39.42 -42.74
CA GLU A 13 -56.69 -39.17 -41.90
C GLU A 13 -57.69 -38.20 -42.55
N LEU A 14 -57.20 -37.17 -43.22
CA LEU A 14 -58.04 -36.16 -43.88
C LEU A 14 -58.47 -36.56 -45.30
N GLY A 15 -57.97 -37.68 -45.83
CA GLY A 15 -58.26 -38.16 -47.19
C GLY A 15 -57.71 -37.24 -48.28
N ILE A 16 -56.64 -36.49 -48.00
CA ILE A 16 -56.08 -35.50 -48.92
C ILE A 16 -54.96 -36.14 -49.75
N ALA A 17 -55.16 -36.23 -51.06
CA ALA A 17 -54.13 -36.69 -51.99
C ALA A 17 -53.11 -35.56 -52.27
N TRP A 18 -52.13 -35.39 -51.38
CA TRP A 18 -51.01 -34.46 -51.56
C TRP A 18 -49.67 -35.21 -51.52
N GLU A 19 -48.87 -35.04 -52.59
CA GLU A 19 -47.48 -35.45 -52.63
C GLU A 19 -46.56 -34.57 -51.76
N ILE A 20 -45.94 -35.18 -50.74
CA ILE A 20 -44.94 -34.52 -49.90
C ILE A 20 -43.61 -34.44 -50.65
N ARG A 21 -43.23 -33.23 -51.09
CA ARG A 21 -41.93 -32.95 -51.70
C ARG A 21 -40.87 -32.63 -50.65
N LEU A 22 -39.60 -32.87 -50.98
CA LEU A 22 -38.45 -32.60 -50.11
C LEU A 22 -38.37 -31.14 -49.65
N GLU A 23 -38.71 -30.19 -50.53
CA GLU A 23 -38.78 -28.76 -50.23
C GLU A 23 -39.75 -28.43 -49.07
N HIS A 24 -40.85 -29.17 -48.91
CA HIS A 24 -41.80 -28.96 -47.82
C HIS A 24 -41.19 -29.35 -46.47
N LEU A 25 -40.30 -30.36 -46.48
CA LEU A 25 -39.57 -30.76 -45.29
C LEU A 25 -38.44 -29.77 -44.99
N LEU A 26 -37.69 -29.34 -45.99
CA LEU A 26 -36.59 -28.37 -45.83
C LEU A 26 -37.07 -26.99 -45.34
N ALA A 27 -38.34 -26.64 -45.59
CA ALA A 27 -38.95 -25.41 -45.08
C ALA A 27 -39.30 -25.47 -43.58
N LEU A 28 -39.24 -26.66 -42.94
CA LEU A 28 -39.52 -26.80 -41.51
C LEU A 28 -38.34 -26.28 -40.67
N PRO A 29 -38.57 -25.28 -39.78
CA PRO A 29 -37.52 -24.78 -38.90
C PRO A 29 -36.94 -25.89 -38.02
N GLY A 30 -35.62 -26.00 -37.99
CA GLY A 30 -34.91 -26.99 -37.16
C GLY A 30 -34.83 -28.40 -37.76
N LEU A 31 -35.30 -28.65 -38.99
CA LEU A 31 -35.12 -29.95 -39.65
C LEU A 31 -33.66 -30.18 -40.08
N LEU A 32 -32.97 -29.11 -40.49
CA LEU A 32 -31.53 -29.10 -40.71
C LEU A 32 -30.87 -28.42 -39.51
N VAL A 33 -30.23 -29.23 -38.68
CA VAL A 33 -29.28 -28.72 -37.69
C VAL A 33 -27.91 -28.78 -38.35
N VAL A 34 -27.31 -27.62 -38.60
CA VAL A 34 -25.90 -27.54 -38.98
C VAL A 34 -25.13 -27.72 -37.68
N GLU A 35 -24.62 -28.92 -37.44
CA GLU A 35 -23.66 -29.15 -36.38
C GLU A 35 -22.31 -28.57 -36.83
N GLU A 36 -21.87 -27.50 -36.18
CA GLU A 36 -20.49 -27.07 -36.32
C GLU A 36 -19.59 -28.19 -35.76
N PRO A 37 -18.56 -28.63 -36.51
CA PRO A 37 -17.66 -29.65 -36.00
C PRO A 37 -17.04 -29.16 -34.70
N ALA A 38 -17.02 -30.02 -33.68
CA ALA A 38 -16.37 -29.71 -32.42
C ALA A 38 -14.90 -29.33 -32.69
N GLU A 39 -14.46 -28.18 -32.17
CA GLU A 39 -13.07 -27.75 -32.29
C GLU A 39 -12.16 -28.81 -31.64
N ASP A 40 -11.11 -29.21 -32.36
CA ASP A 40 -10.12 -30.14 -31.85
C ASP A 40 -9.17 -29.40 -30.89
N LEU A 41 -9.53 -29.42 -29.60
CA LEU A 41 -8.78 -28.78 -28.54
C LEU A 41 -7.32 -29.25 -28.46
N GLU A 42 -7.00 -30.48 -28.89
CA GLU A 42 -5.62 -30.98 -28.90
C GLU A 42 -4.77 -30.24 -29.95
N THR A 43 -5.37 -29.81 -31.06
CA THR A 43 -4.66 -29.02 -32.08
C THR A 43 -4.48 -27.55 -31.68
N LEU A 44 -5.40 -27.00 -30.88
CA LEU A 44 -5.33 -25.62 -30.40
C LEU A 44 -4.39 -25.46 -29.19
N TRP A 45 -4.27 -26.51 -28.37
CA TRP A 45 -3.52 -26.46 -27.12
C TRP A 45 -2.08 -25.95 -27.25
N PRO A 46 -1.24 -26.38 -28.23
CA PRO A 46 0.13 -25.90 -28.34
C PRO A 46 0.24 -24.39 -28.54
N ALA A 47 -0.67 -23.80 -29.32
CA ALA A 47 -0.70 -22.35 -29.56
C ALA A 47 -1.12 -21.59 -28.29
N VAL A 48 -2.09 -22.13 -27.54
CA VAL A 48 -2.54 -21.57 -26.26
C VAL A 48 -1.43 -21.65 -25.21
N GLU A 49 -0.77 -22.81 -25.09
CA GLU A 49 0.34 -23.04 -24.17
C GLU A 49 1.50 -22.08 -24.44
N GLN A 50 1.86 -21.89 -25.71
CA GLN A 50 2.89 -20.94 -26.11
C GLN A 50 2.52 -19.50 -25.74
N ALA A 51 1.30 -19.06 -26.06
CA ALA A 51 0.83 -17.71 -25.74
C ALA A 51 0.77 -17.47 -24.22
N LEU A 52 0.28 -18.45 -23.46
CA LEU A 52 0.23 -18.42 -22.00
C LEU A 52 1.64 -18.33 -21.40
N GLY A 53 2.59 -19.14 -21.88
CA GLY A 53 3.98 -19.12 -21.44
C GLY A 53 4.63 -17.75 -21.66
N GLN A 54 4.42 -17.14 -22.82
CA GLN A 54 4.90 -15.79 -23.13
C GLN A 54 4.26 -14.73 -22.23
N ALA A 55 2.95 -14.81 -21.99
CA ALA A 55 2.25 -13.88 -21.11
C ALA A 55 2.75 -13.96 -19.66
N VAL A 56 2.93 -15.17 -19.12
CA VAL A 56 3.46 -15.41 -17.77
C VAL A 56 4.90 -14.90 -17.64
N HIS A 57 5.74 -15.16 -18.65
CA HIS A 57 7.12 -14.66 -18.67
C HIS A 57 7.16 -13.13 -18.63
N THR A 58 6.41 -12.49 -19.53
CA THR A 58 6.33 -11.03 -19.62
C THR A 58 5.82 -10.41 -18.31
N LEU A 59 4.78 -11.01 -17.71
CA LEU A 59 4.25 -10.57 -16.42
C LEU A 59 5.30 -10.65 -15.31
N ARG A 60 6.07 -11.75 -15.24
CA ARG A 60 7.15 -11.92 -14.26
C ARG A 60 8.25 -10.89 -14.44
N GLU A 61 8.68 -10.63 -15.67
CA GLU A 61 9.71 -9.62 -15.95
C GLU A 61 9.25 -8.21 -15.56
N MET A 62 8.02 -7.84 -15.91
CA MET A 62 7.46 -6.53 -15.54
C MET A 62 7.37 -6.37 -14.02
N ARG A 63 6.86 -7.38 -13.30
CA ARG A 63 6.81 -7.36 -11.83
C ARG A 63 8.19 -7.21 -11.20
N ARG A 64 9.22 -7.87 -11.74
CA ARG A 64 10.59 -7.76 -11.23
C ARG A 64 11.17 -6.35 -11.42
N LEU A 65 10.93 -5.75 -12.59
CA LEU A 65 11.40 -4.39 -12.89
C LEU A 65 10.68 -3.34 -12.03
N GLU A 66 9.37 -3.50 -11.84
CA GLU A 66 8.56 -2.65 -10.97
C GLU A 66 9.00 -2.78 -9.51
N GLY A 67 9.15 -4.01 -9.01
CA GLY A 67 9.64 -4.27 -7.66
C GLY A 67 11.00 -3.64 -7.37
N GLY A 68 11.95 -3.73 -8.31
CA GLY A 68 13.27 -3.11 -8.14
C GLY A 68 13.22 -1.57 -8.07
N ARG A 69 12.40 -0.92 -8.91
CA ARG A 69 12.20 0.54 -8.85
C ARG A 69 11.56 0.97 -7.54
N LEU A 70 10.63 0.17 -7.05
CA LEU A 70 9.90 0.44 -5.83
C LEU A 70 10.78 0.28 -4.59
N GLU A 71 11.61 -0.75 -4.58
CA GLU A 71 12.63 -0.95 -3.55
C GLU A 71 13.57 0.26 -3.47
N GLU A 72 14.06 0.74 -4.62
CA GLU A 72 14.93 1.91 -4.70
C GLU A 72 14.25 3.18 -4.16
N ASP A 73 13.00 3.46 -4.56
CA ASP A 73 12.23 4.60 -4.05
C ASP A 73 12.03 4.51 -2.53
N ILE A 74 11.63 3.35 -2.01
CA ILE A 74 11.45 3.15 -0.56
C ILE A 74 12.78 3.36 0.17
N ARG A 75 13.91 2.85 -0.35
CA ARG A 75 15.23 3.06 0.27
C ARG A 75 15.60 4.55 0.35
N CYS A 76 15.35 5.33 -0.71
CA CYS A 76 15.58 6.77 -0.70
C CYS A 76 14.73 7.48 0.36
N ARG A 77 13.45 7.11 0.50
CA ARG A 77 12.56 7.70 1.52
C ARG A 77 12.98 7.35 2.93
N VAL A 78 13.37 6.10 3.16
CA VAL A 78 13.87 5.62 4.45
C VAL A 78 15.12 6.41 4.86
N GLN A 79 16.04 6.65 3.93
CA GLN A 79 17.20 7.52 4.17
C GLN A 79 16.76 8.94 4.52
N ARG A 80 15.81 9.53 3.79
CA ARG A 80 15.30 10.87 4.08
C ARG A 80 14.67 10.97 5.48
N ILE A 81 13.90 9.97 5.89
CA ILE A 81 13.32 9.91 7.25
C ILE A 81 14.43 9.82 8.30
N GLU A 82 15.49 9.07 8.04
CA GLU A 82 16.63 8.97 8.96
C GLU A 82 17.36 10.31 9.14
N GLU A 83 17.57 11.06 8.06
CA GLU A 83 18.14 12.41 8.09
C GLU A 83 17.27 13.36 8.91
N LEU A 84 15.95 13.36 8.66
CA LEU A 84 14.99 14.17 9.41
C LEU A 84 14.94 13.78 10.90
N ASN A 85 15.00 12.48 11.23
CA ASN A 85 15.05 12.01 12.62
C ASN A 85 16.32 12.50 13.34
N ARG A 86 17.44 12.59 12.62
CA ARG A 86 18.69 13.16 13.14
C ARG A 86 18.59 14.66 13.37
N GLU A 87 17.86 15.39 12.52
CA GLU A 87 17.58 16.81 12.75
C GLU A 87 16.77 17.02 14.04
N ILE A 88 15.76 16.18 14.29
CA ILE A 88 14.98 16.18 15.55
C ILE A 88 15.88 15.89 16.75
N GLU A 89 16.73 14.86 16.65
CA GLU A 89 17.67 14.47 17.70
C GLU A 89 18.60 15.63 18.09
N ASN A 90 19.19 16.30 17.09
CA ASN A 90 20.09 17.43 17.30
C ASN A 90 19.39 18.67 17.86
N ARG A 91 18.12 18.89 17.52
CA ARG A 91 17.34 20.03 18.02
C ARG A 91 16.91 19.84 19.48
N THR A 92 16.62 18.61 19.89
CA THR A 92 16.12 18.25 21.23
C THR A 92 16.88 18.91 22.40
N PRO A 93 18.23 18.84 22.50
CA PRO A 93 18.95 19.47 23.62
C PRO A 93 18.84 21.00 23.64
N LEU A 94 18.70 21.64 22.48
CA LEU A 94 18.58 23.10 22.36
C LEU A 94 17.23 23.60 22.91
N VAL A 95 16.16 22.84 22.70
CA VAL A 95 14.81 23.18 23.20
C VAL A 95 14.80 23.35 24.72
N THR A 96 15.45 22.42 25.45
CA THR A 96 15.55 22.49 26.91
C THR A 96 16.36 23.71 27.37
N GLN A 97 17.44 24.04 26.65
CA GLN A 97 18.28 25.20 26.96
C GLN A 97 17.55 26.53 26.70
N GLU A 98 16.83 26.63 25.59
CA GLU A 98 16.01 27.79 25.24
C GLU A 98 14.85 27.97 26.23
N TYR A 99 14.20 26.87 26.64
CA TYR A 99 13.16 26.90 27.66
C TYR A 99 13.68 27.46 28.99
N ARG A 100 14.82 26.94 29.47
CA ARG A 100 15.47 27.44 30.69
C ARG A 100 15.76 28.94 30.59
N SER A 101 16.31 29.39 29.47
CA SER A 101 16.69 30.80 29.27
C SER A 101 15.45 31.70 29.29
N ARG A 102 14.40 31.33 28.55
CA ARG A 102 13.13 32.05 28.50
C ARG A 102 12.43 32.10 29.85
N LEU A 103 12.42 31.00 30.58
CA LEU A 103 11.84 30.95 31.93
C LEU A 103 12.60 31.85 32.90
N THR A 104 13.94 31.81 32.85
CA THR A 104 14.81 32.66 33.69
C THR A 104 14.53 34.13 33.44
N GLN A 105 14.53 34.56 32.17
CA GLN A 105 14.25 35.95 31.79
C GLN A 105 12.86 36.38 32.28
N ARG A 106 11.84 35.55 32.06
CA ARG A 106 10.46 35.87 32.44
C ARG A 106 10.29 35.98 33.96
N LEU A 107 11.02 35.18 34.74
CA LEU A 107 11.02 35.31 36.20
C LEU A 107 11.71 36.59 36.66
N GLN A 108 12.81 37.00 36.01
CA GLN A 108 13.49 38.27 36.32
C GLN A 108 12.64 39.50 36.01
N GLU A 109 11.80 39.44 34.97
CA GLU A 109 10.88 40.52 34.61
C GLU A 109 9.68 40.63 35.58
N LEU A 110 9.19 39.50 36.10
CA LEU A 110 7.97 39.43 36.90
C LEU A 110 8.21 39.55 38.41
N LEU A 111 9.42 39.21 38.88
CA LEU A 111 9.74 39.17 40.30
C LEU A 111 10.83 40.20 40.63
N PRO A 112 10.70 40.93 41.76
CA PRO A 112 11.79 41.74 42.31
C PRO A 112 13.11 40.96 42.41
N GLU A 113 14.23 41.66 42.21
CA GLU A 113 15.57 41.06 42.33
C GLU A 113 15.74 40.32 43.68
N GLY A 114 16.26 39.10 43.62
CA GLY A 114 16.55 38.28 44.81
C GLY A 114 15.41 37.36 45.29
N ILE A 115 14.23 37.38 44.68
CA ILE A 115 13.10 36.48 45.05
C ILE A 115 13.17 35.12 44.33
N VAL A 116 13.88 35.03 43.20
CA VAL A 116 13.99 33.77 42.44
C VAL A 116 14.87 32.77 43.18
N GLU A 117 14.25 31.78 43.82
CA GLU A 117 14.95 30.64 44.41
C GLU A 117 15.55 29.73 43.30
N PRO A 118 16.88 29.60 43.19
CA PRO A 118 17.52 28.82 42.12
C PRO A 118 17.07 27.36 42.09
N GLY A 119 16.76 26.78 43.26
CA GLY A 119 16.28 25.40 43.37
C GLY A 119 14.94 25.17 42.67
N ARG A 120 14.00 26.12 42.75
CA ARG A 120 12.70 26.00 42.07
C ARG A 120 12.83 26.05 40.55
N LEU A 121 13.70 26.94 40.05
CA LEU A 121 13.99 27.04 38.62
C LEU A 121 14.59 25.74 38.07
N ILE A 122 15.53 25.12 38.80
CA ILE A 122 16.14 23.85 38.39
C ILE A 122 15.07 22.74 38.34
N THR A 123 14.23 22.64 39.36
CA THR A 123 13.14 21.64 39.40
C THR A 123 12.17 21.82 38.24
N GLU A 124 11.76 23.05 37.93
CA GLU A 124 10.83 23.32 36.82
C GLU A 124 11.45 22.96 35.46
N VAL A 125 12.72 23.27 35.25
CA VAL A 125 13.45 22.90 34.02
C VAL A 125 13.59 21.38 33.92
N ALA A 126 13.83 20.68 35.03
CA ALA A 126 13.90 19.22 35.03
C ALA A 126 12.55 18.57 34.69
N ILE A 127 11.45 19.05 35.27
CA ILE A 127 10.09 18.59 34.96
C ILE A 127 9.78 18.83 33.48
N PHE A 128 10.12 20.01 32.96
CA PHE A 128 9.94 20.31 31.54
C PHE A 128 10.73 19.33 30.67
N ALA A 129 12.03 19.14 30.94
CA ALA A 129 12.90 18.26 30.18
C ALA A 129 12.39 16.81 30.15
N GLU A 130 11.87 16.30 31.27
CA GLU A 130 11.26 14.97 31.35
C GLU A 130 9.99 14.89 30.49
N ARG A 131 9.11 15.88 30.58
CA ARG A 131 7.84 15.92 29.82
C ARG A 131 8.05 16.12 28.32
N SER A 132 9.08 16.87 27.92
CA SER A 132 9.41 17.13 26.52
C SER A 132 10.42 16.13 25.95
N SER A 133 10.84 15.13 26.72
CA SER A 133 11.81 14.14 26.26
C SER A 133 11.20 13.27 25.17
N ILE A 134 11.88 13.27 24.01
CA ILE A 134 11.54 12.49 22.82
C ILE A 134 12.63 11.49 22.43
N ALA A 135 13.62 11.28 23.30
CA ALA A 135 14.81 10.49 23.00
C ALA A 135 14.47 9.02 22.72
N GLU A 136 13.48 8.47 23.43
CA GLU A 136 13.03 7.09 23.23
C GLU A 136 12.38 6.91 21.86
N GLU A 137 11.50 7.83 21.46
CA GLU A 137 10.84 7.83 20.16
C GLU A 137 11.86 7.90 19.01
N VAL A 138 12.87 8.78 19.12
CA VAL A 138 13.96 8.91 18.15
C VAL A 138 14.72 7.60 17.97
N VAL A 139 15.08 6.93 19.07
CA VAL A 139 15.79 5.64 19.03
C VAL A 139 14.91 4.54 18.44
N ARG A 140 13.63 4.49 18.79
CA ARG A 140 12.69 3.53 18.23
C ARG A 140 12.50 3.72 16.73
N ILE A 141 12.41 4.95 16.25
CA ILE A 141 12.35 5.25 14.81
C ILE A 141 13.58 4.68 14.09
N TYR A 142 14.81 4.90 14.60
CA TYR A 142 16.01 4.31 13.99
C TYR A 142 15.95 2.77 13.94
N SER A 143 15.47 2.14 15.02
CA SER A 143 15.28 0.68 15.07
C SER A 143 14.30 0.19 14.00
N HIS A 144 13.15 0.84 13.87
CA HIS A 144 12.15 0.48 12.87
C HIS A 144 12.64 0.71 11.43
N LEU A 145 13.33 1.82 11.16
CA LEU A 145 13.95 2.08 9.85
C LEU A 145 15.00 1.03 9.48
N SER A 146 15.80 0.58 10.47
CA SER A 146 16.75 -0.52 10.28
C SER A 146 16.05 -1.83 9.93
N GLN A 147 14.99 -2.19 10.65
CA GLN A 147 14.19 -3.39 10.36
C GLN A 147 13.49 -3.32 9.00
N LEU A 148 13.08 -2.11 8.57
CA LEU A 148 12.46 -1.88 7.28
C LEU A 148 13.46 -2.13 6.16
N ARG A 149 14.70 -1.61 6.26
CA ARG A 149 15.79 -1.91 5.31
C ARG A 149 16.08 -3.40 5.20
N LEU A 150 16.21 -4.08 6.33
CA LEU A 150 16.44 -5.53 6.34
C LEU A 150 15.29 -6.31 5.70
N SER A 151 14.06 -5.82 5.82
CA SER A 151 12.90 -6.47 5.20
C SER A 151 12.87 -6.30 3.69
N LEU A 152 13.42 -5.21 3.15
CA LEU A 152 13.54 -5.02 1.69
C LEU A 152 14.56 -5.99 1.05
N GLU A 153 15.46 -6.58 1.83
CA GLU A 153 16.48 -7.53 1.35
C GLU A 153 16.01 -8.99 1.39
N ALA A 154 14.82 -9.25 1.92
CA ALA A 154 14.30 -10.61 2.06
C ALA A 154 13.70 -11.12 0.75
N ASP A 155 13.92 -12.39 0.43
CA ASP A 155 13.41 -13.07 -0.78
C ASP A 155 11.98 -13.63 -0.57
N GLU A 156 11.20 -12.98 0.31
CA GLU A 156 9.83 -13.36 0.65
C GLU A 156 8.86 -12.18 0.51
N ALA A 157 7.55 -12.46 0.55
CA ALA A 157 6.55 -11.40 0.51
C ALA A 157 6.57 -10.58 1.81
N VAL A 158 7.05 -9.33 1.72
CA VAL A 158 7.26 -8.46 2.90
C VAL A 158 6.24 -7.33 3.08
N GLY A 159 5.27 -7.16 2.18
CA GLY A 159 4.33 -6.03 2.18
C GLY A 159 3.65 -5.76 3.54
N ARG A 160 3.10 -6.79 4.19
CA ARG A 160 2.48 -6.67 5.53
C ARG A 160 3.46 -6.24 6.62
N LYS A 161 4.70 -6.72 6.54
CA LYS A 161 5.75 -6.39 7.51
C LYS A 161 6.22 -4.94 7.33
N LEU A 162 6.34 -4.49 6.08
CA LEU A 162 6.64 -3.08 5.76
C LEU A 162 5.53 -2.15 6.26
N ASP A 163 4.26 -2.50 6.03
CA ASP A 163 3.12 -1.72 6.50
C ASP A 163 3.11 -1.60 8.04
N PHE A 164 3.33 -2.71 8.75
CA PHE A 164 3.46 -2.70 10.21
C PHE A 164 4.58 -1.76 10.70
N LEU A 165 5.77 -1.85 10.10
CA LEU A 165 6.91 -1.00 10.49
C LEU A 165 6.63 0.49 10.24
N ILE A 166 5.97 0.82 9.13
CA ILE A 166 5.57 2.20 8.82
C ILE A 166 4.50 2.71 9.80
N GLN A 167 3.57 1.86 10.23
CA GLN A 167 2.61 2.22 11.27
C GLN A 167 3.30 2.50 12.61
N GLU A 168 4.27 1.67 13.01
CA GLU A 168 5.03 1.91 14.24
C GLU A 168 5.86 3.19 14.16
N ILE A 169 6.54 3.47 13.04
CA ILE A 169 7.25 4.75 12.83
C ILE A 169 6.27 5.92 12.94
N ASN A 170 5.10 5.84 12.31
CA ASN A 170 4.09 6.90 12.39
C ASN A 170 3.59 7.11 13.84
N ARG A 171 3.46 6.03 14.62
CA ARG A 171 3.09 6.11 16.03
C ARG A 171 4.14 6.89 16.83
N GLU A 172 5.42 6.57 16.65
CA GLU A 172 6.50 7.28 17.34
C GLU A 172 6.57 8.76 16.91
N VAL A 173 6.39 9.05 15.63
CA VAL A 173 6.34 10.43 15.11
C VAL A 173 5.16 11.23 15.68
N ASN A 174 4.00 10.61 15.90
CA ASN A 174 2.87 11.25 16.58
C ASN A 174 3.17 11.54 18.06
N THR A 175 3.90 10.64 18.73
CA THR A 175 4.35 10.88 20.10
C THR A 175 5.33 12.06 20.15
N ILE A 176 6.30 12.13 19.22
CA ILE A 176 7.19 13.30 19.07
C ILE A 176 6.36 14.56 18.86
N ALA A 177 5.40 14.55 17.93
CA ALA A 177 4.56 15.71 17.63
C ALA A 177 3.80 16.26 18.85
N SER A 178 3.33 15.37 19.73
CA SER A 178 2.55 15.75 20.92
C SER A 178 3.41 16.18 22.10
N LYS A 179 4.67 15.72 22.18
CA LYS A 179 5.64 16.11 23.22
C LYS A 179 6.50 17.31 22.81
N ALA A 180 6.74 17.50 21.52
CA ALA A 180 7.61 18.52 20.99
C ALA A 180 6.98 19.91 21.16
N ASN A 181 7.49 20.66 22.14
CA ASN A 181 7.11 22.05 22.34
C ASN A 181 8.07 23.00 21.60
N ASP A 182 8.36 22.67 20.34
CA ASP A 182 9.29 23.40 19.49
C ASP A 182 8.77 23.45 18.04
N LEU A 183 8.88 24.63 17.42
CA LEU A 183 8.36 24.87 16.08
C LEU A 183 9.20 24.17 15.00
N GLN A 184 10.53 24.11 15.18
CA GLN A 184 11.41 23.46 14.20
C GLN A 184 11.18 21.95 14.20
N ILE A 185 11.11 21.33 15.38
CA ILE A 185 10.74 19.90 15.49
C ILE A 185 9.36 19.66 14.85
N SER A 186 8.39 20.53 15.08
CA SER A 186 7.05 20.40 14.49
C SER A 186 7.07 20.46 12.95
N GLN A 187 7.92 21.30 12.35
CA GLN A 187 8.09 21.37 10.90
C GLN A 187 8.72 20.09 10.35
N VAL A 188 9.80 19.60 10.98
CA VAL A 188 10.48 18.36 10.59
C VAL A 188 9.53 17.16 10.71
N VAL A 189 8.70 17.11 11.75
CA VAL A 189 7.65 16.08 11.92
C VAL A 189 6.68 16.04 10.74
N VAL A 190 6.28 17.19 10.19
CA VAL A 190 5.40 17.24 9.01
C VAL A 190 6.09 16.65 7.79
N GLU A 191 7.38 16.94 7.59
CA GLU A 191 8.17 16.33 6.52
C GLU A 191 8.29 14.81 6.68
N VAL A 192 8.56 14.33 7.90
CA VAL A 192 8.61 12.89 8.20
C VAL A 192 7.28 12.22 7.87
N LYS A 193 6.15 12.83 8.28
CA LYS A 193 4.81 12.31 7.95
C LYS A 193 4.54 12.27 6.45
N SER A 194 5.04 13.24 5.69
CA SER A 194 4.93 13.23 4.24
C SER A 194 5.68 12.04 3.63
N GLU A 195 6.90 11.76 4.06
CA GLU A 195 7.65 10.60 3.57
C GLU A 195 7.03 9.27 3.98
N ILE A 196 6.49 9.18 5.20
CA ILE A 196 5.72 8.02 5.67
C ILE A 196 4.52 7.73 4.76
N GLU A 197 3.76 8.75 4.39
CA GLU A 197 2.57 8.56 3.54
C GLU A 197 2.97 8.08 2.15
N LYS A 198 4.02 8.66 1.56
CA LYS A 198 4.55 8.21 0.27
C LYS A 198 5.00 6.75 0.32
N ILE A 199 5.66 6.31 1.38
CA ILE A 199 6.02 4.89 1.53
C ILE A 199 4.75 4.03 1.66
N ARG A 200 3.75 4.46 2.44
CA ARG A 200 2.50 3.72 2.61
C ARG A 200 1.75 3.53 1.30
N GLU A 201 1.62 4.59 0.49
CA GLU A 201 1.04 4.53 -0.85
C GLU A 201 1.78 3.52 -1.72
N GLN A 202 3.12 3.54 -1.71
CA GLN A 202 3.92 2.57 -2.45
C GLN A 202 3.66 1.14 -1.98
N ILE A 203 3.61 0.88 -0.67
CA ILE A 203 3.35 -0.48 -0.13
C ILE A 203 1.96 -0.99 -0.53
N GLN A 204 0.94 -0.13 -0.50
CA GLN A 204 -0.42 -0.51 -0.88
C GLN A 204 -0.56 -0.84 -2.37
N ASN A 205 0.31 -0.29 -3.22
CA ASN A 205 0.35 -0.61 -4.65
C ASN A 205 1.07 -1.94 -4.96
N ILE A 206 1.66 -2.63 -3.96
CA ILE A 206 2.42 -3.89 -4.13
C ILE A 206 1.54 -5.15 -4.13
N GLU A 207 0.24 -5.06 -3.84
CA GLU A 207 -0.64 -6.24 -3.77
C GLU A 207 -0.85 -6.99 -5.10
#